data_AF-A0A536F5T9-F1
#
_entry.id   AF-A0A536F5T9-F1
#
_cell.length_a   1.000
_cell.length_b   1.000
_cell.length_c   1.000
_cell.angle_alpha   90.00
_cell.angle_beta   90.00
_cell.angle_gamma   90.00
#
_symmetry.space_group_name_H-M   'P 1'
#
loop_
_entity.id
_entity.type
_entity.pdbx_description
1 polymer ?
#
loop_
_entity_poly.entity_id
_entity_poly.type
_entity_poly.pdbx_seq_one_letter_code
_entity_poly.pdbx_strand_id
1 'polypeptide(L)'
;LMTERGYENTTLRAVADAAGVSVGLLYRYFPSKRSVVLALYDELSAEYALRSTKMGPGKWRDRFLFALTTSLEVLAPHRQTLSALVPVLIGDPDDGLFAPRTAFSRRRVQSVFHEAVGAARDAPKPDVVGPLGRLLYLVHLAVLLWWLLDKSARQRATTGLVTLIQRTLSLAALALPLPPVQMIIRSGDTLFREALFDDAG
;
A
#
# COMPACT_ATOMS: atom_id res chain seq x y z
N LEU A 1 -8.50 -20.11 7.57
CA LEU A 1 -7.38 -20.98 7.10
C LEU A 1 -6.00 -20.36 7.22
N MET A 2 -5.54 -19.49 6.31
CA MET A 2 -4.17 -18.94 6.35
C MET A 2 -3.88 -18.17 7.65
N THR A 3 -4.90 -17.49 8.16
CA THR A 3 -4.88 -16.79 9.45
C THR A 3 -4.73 -17.73 10.65
N GLU A 4 -5.37 -18.90 10.61
CA GLU A 4 -5.49 -19.83 11.74
C GLU A 4 -4.36 -20.85 11.78
N ARG A 5 -3.92 -21.33 10.61
CA ARG A 5 -2.90 -22.39 10.45
C ARG A 5 -1.53 -21.83 10.05
N GLY A 6 -1.46 -20.55 9.68
CA GLY A 6 -0.31 -19.96 9.04
C GLY A 6 -0.27 -20.23 7.53
N TYR A 7 0.44 -19.37 6.80
CA TYR A 7 0.60 -19.51 5.35
C TYR A 7 1.20 -20.88 5.02
N GLU A 8 2.35 -21.24 5.61
CA GLU A 8 3.08 -22.48 5.29
C GLU A 8 2.26 -23.76 5.49
N ASN A 9 1.50 -23.86 6.57
CA ASN A 9 0.72 -25.08 6.86
C ASN A 9 -0.63 -25.14 6.13
N THR A 10 -0.98 -24.13 5.33
CA THR A 10 -2.21 -24.14 4.53
C THR A 10 -1.92 -24.73 3.15
N THR A 11 -2.70 -25.71 2.70
CA THR A 11 -2.60 -26.29 1.35
C THR A 11 -3.78 -25.85 0.48
N LEU A 12 -3.61 -25.83 -0.84
CA LEU A 12 -4.73 -25.56 -1.76
C LEU A 12 -5.86 -26.59 -1.61
N ARG A 13 -5.54 -27.84 -1.28
CA ARG A 13 -6.56 -28.85 -0.96
C ARG A 13 -7.40 -28.44 0.26
N ALA A 14 -6.77 -28.02 1.35
CA ALA A 14 -7.49 -27.52 2.52
C ALA A 14 -8.34 -26.29 2.21
N VAL A 15 -7.88 -25.42 1.31
CA VAL A 15 -8.66 -24.27 0.82
C VAL A 15 -9.88 -24.73 0.02
N ALA A 16 -9.72 -25.71 -0.87
CA ALA A 16 -10.82 -26.26 -1.67
C ALA A 16 -11.90 -26.90 -0.78
N ASP A 17 -11.46 -27.70 0.20
CA ASP A 17 -12.33 -28.36 1.16
C ASP A 17 -13.13 -27.32 1.98
N ALA A 18 -12.49 -26.26 2.46
CA ALA A 18 -13.16 -25.21 3.21
C ALA A 18 -14.09 -24.34 2.35
N ALA A 19 -13.80 -24.19 1.06
CA ALA A 19 -14.63 -23.44 0.11
C ALA A 19 -15.75 -24.29 -0.51
N GLY A 20 -15.82 -25.59 -0.21
CA GLY A 20 -16.83 -26.49 -0.77
C GLY A 20 -16.70 -26.70 -2.28
N VAL A 21 -15.50 -26.50 -2.84
CA VAL A 21 -15.22 -26.67 -4.27
C VAL A 21 -14.29 -27.86 -4.51
N SER A 22 -14.31 -28.43 -5.71
CA SER A 22 -13.36 -29.49 -6.05
C SER A 22 -11.93 -28.93 -6.11
N VAL A 23 -10.96 -29.75 -5.71
CA VAL A 23 -9.53 -29.41 -5.80
C VAL A 23 -9.16 -29.06 -7.25
N GLY A 24 -9.67 -29.82 -8.24
CA GLY A 24 -9.43 -29.55 -9.66
C GLY A 24 -9.97 -28.19 -10.12
N LEU A 25 -11.14 -27.77 -9.62
CA LEU A 25 -11.68 -26.43 -9.90
C LEU A 25 -10.80 -25.35 -9.28
N LEU A 26 -10.34 -25.54 -8.04
CA LEU A 26 -9.49 -24.56 -7.37
C LEU A 26 -8.13 -24.43 -8.08
N TYR A 27 -7.46 -25.53 -8.44
CA TYR A 27 -6.19 -25.50 -9.18
C TYR A 27 -6.31 -24.85 -10.57
N ARG A 28 -7.49 -24.94 -11.20
CA ARG A 28 -7.75 -24.26 -12.48
C ARG A 28 -7.69 -22.74 -12.36
N TYR A 29 -8.19 -22.18 -11.25
CA TYR A 29 -8.17 -20.73 -10.99
C TYR A 29 -6.92 -20.27 -10.24
N PHE A 30 -6.41 -21.10 -9.34
CA PHE A 30 -5.28 -20.82 -8.47
C PHE A 30 -4.25 -21.95 -8.55
N PRO A 31 -3.32 -21.88 -9.53
CA PRO A 31 -2.28 -22.90 -9.70
C PRO A 31 -1.39 -23.09 -8.47
N SER A 32 -1.33 -22.10 -7.58
CA SER A 32 -0.52 -22.14 -6.36
C SER A 32 -1.18 -21.39 -5.19
N LYS A 33 -0.77 -21.70 -3.96
CA LYS A 33 -1.18 -20.94 -2.76
C LYS A 33 -0.83 -19.45 -2.87
N ARG A 34 0.27 -19.13 -3.56
CA ARG A 34 0.67 -17.75 -3.89
C ARG A 34 -0.34 -17.06 -4.79
N SER A 35 -0.88 -17.74 -5.79
CA SER A 35 -1.90 -17.15 -6.69
C SER A 35 -3.17 -16.73 -5.95
N VAL A 36 -3.52 -17.40 -4.84
CA VAL A 36 -4.62 -16.97 -3.95
C VAL A 36 -4.27 -15.64 -3.26
N VAL A 37 -3.02 -15.48 -2.80
CA VAL A 37 -2.55 -14.24 -2.16
C VAL A 37 -2.50 -13.08 -3.17
N LEU A 38 -2.03 -13.33 -4.39
CA LEU A 38 -2.01 -12.33 -5.45
C LEU A 38 -3.42 -11.87 -5.82
N ALA A 39 -4.39 -12.80 -5.90
CA ALA A 39 -5.78 -12.46 -6.14
C ALA A 39 -6.37 -11.62 -5.00
N LEU A 40 -6.08 -11.95 -3.74
CA LEU A 40 -6.46 -11.12 -2.59
C LEU A 40 -5.85 -9.72 -2.67
N TYR A 41 -4.58 -9.60 -3.08
CA TYR A 41 -3.94 -8.29 -3.25
C TYR A 41 -4.59 -7.47 -4.39
N ASP A 42 -4.93 -8.12 -5.50
CA ASP A 42 -5.62 -7.45 -6.60
C ASP A 42 -7.03 -6.99 -6.19
N GLU A 43 -7.80 -7.83 -5.50
CA GLU A 43 -9.12 -7.50 -4.97
C GLU A 43 -9.07 -6.31 -4.00
N LEU A 44 -8.19 -6.34 -3.00
CA LEU A 44 -8.07 -5.27 -2.01
C LEU A 44 -7.58 -3.96 -2.63
N SER A 45 -6.67 -4.02 -3.60
CA SER A 45 -6.21 -2.82 -4.32
C SER A 45 -7.28 -2.25 -5.23
N ALA A 46 -8.15 -3.08 -5.83
CA ALA A 46 -9.30 -2.63 -6.61
C ALA A 46 -10.36 -1.97 -5.71
N GLU A 47 -10.66 -2.56 -4.56
CA GLU A 47 -11.56 -1.96 -3.57
C GLU A 47 -11.02 -0.62 -3.07
N TYR A 48 -9.73 -0.56 -2.74
CA TYR A 48 -9.07 0.69 -2.33
C TYR A 48 -9.18 1.78 -3.40
N ALA A 49 -8.91 1.44 -4.66
CA ALA A 49 -9.04 2.40 -5.76
C ALA A 49 -10.48 2.89 -5.92
N LEU A 50 -11.46 1.98 -5.84
CA LEU A 50 -12.88 2.32 -5.92
C LEU A 50 -13.28 3.27 -4.79
N ARG A 51 -12.91 2.99 -3.53
CA ARG A 51 -13.21 3.88 -2.40
C ARG A 51 -12.50 5.24 -2.52
N SER A 52 -11.30 5.24 -3.10
CA SER A 52 -10.50 6.45 -3.33
C SER A 52 -11.12 7.40 -4.36
N THR A 53 -12.04 6.93 -5.23
CA THR A 53 -12.81 7.83 -6.13
C THR A 53 -13.67 8.85 -5.38
N LYS A 54 -13.98 8.59 -4.10
CA LYS A 54 -14.72 9.52 -3.22
C LYS A 54 -13.85 10.66 -2.69
N MET A 55 -12.56 10.69 -3.04
CA MET A 55 -11.62 11.71 -2.60
C MET A 55 -12.00 13.09 -3.16
N GLY A 56 -12.66 13.90 -2.33
CA GLY A 56 -13.11 15.24 -2.68
C GLY A 56 -11.98 16.24 -2.90
N PRO A 57 -12.31 17.44 -3.43
CA PRO A 57 -11.33 18.50 -3.64
C PRO A 57 -10.73 18.95 -2.29
N GLY A 58 -9.44 19.25 -2.27
CA GLY A 58 -8.76 19.62 -1.04
C GLY A 58 -7.29 19.92 -1.24
N LYS A 59 -6.60 20.18 -0.14
CA LYS A 59 -5.14 20.31 -0.15
C LYS A 59 -4.50 18.93 -0.25
N TRP A 60 -3.29 18.85 -0.79
CA TRP A 60 -2.63 17.56 -1.05
C TRP A 60 -2.46 16.74 0.25
N ARG A 61 -2.23 17.41 1.39
CA ARG A 61 -2.10 16.78 2.71
C ARG A 61 -3.40 16.14 3.21
N ASP A 62 -4.53 16.79 2.98
CA ASP A 62 -5.85 16.29 3.39
C ASP A 62 -6.25 15.11 2.50
N ARG A 63 -5.97 15.24 1.19
CA ARG A 63 -6.16 14.18 0.20
C ARG A 63 -5.27 12.96 0.48
N PHE A 64 -4.02 13.17 0.88
CA PHE A 64 -3.13 12.10 1.32
C PHE A 64 -3.65 11.40 2.58
N LEU A 65 -4.10 12.15 3.58
CA LEU A 65 -4.67 11.56 4.79
C LEU A 65 -5.90 10.71 4.47
N PHE A 66 -6.79 11.21 3.59
CA PHE A 66 -7.92 10.43 3.09
C PHE A 66 -7.49 9.13 2.41
N ALA A 67 -6.48 9.18 1.53
CA ALA A 67 -5.93 7.99 0.88
C ALA A 67 -5.36 6.99 1.90
N LEU A 68 -4.57 7.47 2.87
CA LEU A 68 -3.95 6.66 3.91
C LEU A 68 -5.01 5.98 4.79
N THR A 69 -6.00 6.73 5.28
CA THR A 69 -7.06 6.18 6.15
C THR A 69 -7.94 5.20 5.38
N THR A 70 -8.30 5.52 4.13
CA THR A 70 -9.07 4.62 3.26
C THR A 70 -8.34 3.29 3.06
N SER A 71 -7.02 3.32 2.87
CA SER A 71 -6.24 2.08 2.77
C SER A 71 -6.28 1.27 4.07
N LEU A 72 -6.11 1.90 5.22
CA LEU A 72 -6.20 1.21 6.52
C LEU A 72 -7.59 0.61 6.73
N GLU A 73 -8.66 1.31 6.35
CA GLU A 73 -10.04 0.84 6.46
C GLU A 73 -10.34 -0.36 5.56
N VAL A 74 -9.85 -0.37 4.32
CA VAL A 74 -9.98 -1.51 3.40
C VAL A 74 -9.25 -2.74 3.92
N LEU A 75 -8.04 -2.53 4.47
CA LEU A 75 -7.21 -3.63 4.95
C LEU A 75 -7.61 -4.13 6.34
N ALA A 76 -8.31 -3.31 7.14
CA ALA A 76 -8.63 -3.62 8.53
C ALA A 76 -9.33 -4.96 8.76
N PRO A 77 -10.35 -5.36 7.98
CA PRO A 77 -11.00 -6.66 8.12
C PRO A 77 -10.04 -7.84 7.89
N HIS A 78 -8.99 -7.63 7.09
CA HIS A 78 -8.05 -8.67 6.67
C HIS A 78 -6.74 -8.64 7.45
N ARG A 79 -6.62 -7.77 8.47
CA ARG A 79 -5.36 -7.53 9.19
C ARG A 79 -4.64 -8.79 9.62
N GLN A 80 -5.33 -9.69 10.31
CA GLN A 80 -4.70 -10.88 10.89
C GLN A 80 -4.13 -11.79 9.79
N THR A 81 -4.85 -11.91 8.67
CA THR A 81 -4.37 -12.62 7.48
C THR A 81 -3.14 -11.94 6.89
N LEU A 82 -3.20 -10.61 6.71
CA LEU A 82 -2.10 -9.83 6.15
C LEU A 82 -0.84 -9.88 7.03
N SER A 83 -0.98 -9.82 8.36
CA SER A 83 0.14 -9.96 9.31
C SER A 83 0.85 -11.31 9.16
N ALA A 84 0.10 -12.40 8.92
CA ALA A 84 0.68 -13.72 8.68
C ALA A 84 1.39 -13.83 7.31
N LEU A 85 1.05 -12.94 6.36
CA LEU A 85 1.61 -12.91 5.02
C LEU A 85 2.83 -11.98 4.90
N VAL A 86 3.17 -11.18 5.91
CA VAL A 86 4.29 -10.23 5.88
C VAL A 86 5.61 -10.85 5.38
N PRO A 87 6.06 -12.03 5.87
CA PRO A 87 7.30 -12.64 5.38
C PRO A 87 7.26 -12.99 3.89
N VAL A 88 6.09 -13.39 3.39
CA VAL A 88 5.88 -13.76 1.98
C VAL A 88 5.83 -12.52 1.10
N LEU A 89 5.17 -11.45 1.57
CA LEU A 89 5.00 -10.21 0.84
C LEU A 89 6.29 -9.40 0.70
N ILE A 90 7.23 -9.54 1.65
CA ILE A 90 8.48 -8.77 1.70
C ILE A 90 9.70 -9.61 1.28
N GLY A 91 9.70 -10.92 1.56
CA GLY A 91 10.89 -11.77 1.42
C GLY A 91 11.06 -12.49 0.07
N ASP A 92 10.09 -12.40 -0.83
CA ASP A 92 10.08 -13.15 -2.10
C ASP A 92 10.36 -12.20 -3.29
N PRO A 93 11.50 -12.35 -4.02
CA PRO A 93 11.84 -11.48 -5.14
C PRO A 93 10.87 -11.59 -6.33
N ASP A 94 10.27 -12.76 -6.54
CA ASP A 94 9.48 -13.07 -7.74
C ASP A 94 7.98 -12.83 -7.53
N ASP A 95 7.52 -12.91 -6.28
CA ASP A 95 6.10 -12.82 -5.93
C ASP A 95 5.80 -11.79 -4.80
N GLY A 96 6.79 -11.07 -4.31
CA GLY A 96 6.64 -10.02 -3.29
C GLY A 96 5.94 -8.74 -3.78
N LEU A 97 5.75 -7.78 -2.87
CA LEU A 97 5.04 -6.51 -3.14
C LEU A 97 5.67 -5.69 -4.28
N PHE A 98 6.99 -5.80 -4.44
CA PHE A 98 7.75 -5.10 -5.48
C PHE A 98 8.03 -5.93 -6.72
N ALA A 99 7.65 -7.21 -6.72
CA ALA A 99 7.85 -8.08 -7.86
C ALA A 99 7.11 -7.60 -9.13
N PRO A 100 7.53 -8.04 -10.33
CA PRO A 100 6.85 -7.68 -11.58
C PRO A 100 5.38 -8.12 -11.62
N ARG A 101 5.05 -9.27 -11.01
CA ARG A 101 3.69 -9.84 -11.04
C ARG A 101 2.67 -9.03 -10.24
N THR A 102 3.12 -8.31 -9.21
CA THR A 102 2.30 -7.41 -8.39
C THR A 102 2.29 -5.96 -8.91
N ALA A 103 3.00 -5.68 -10.01
CA ALA A 103 3.17 -4.32 -10.52
C ALA A 103 1.85 -3.65 -10.88
N PHE A 104 0.86 -4.39 -11.40
CA PHE A 104 -0.44 -3.82 -11.76
C PHE A 104 -1.21 -3.30 -10.53
N SER A 105 -1.40 -4.16 -9.54
CA SER A 105 -2.04 -3.80 -8.26
C SER A 105 -1.25 -2.72 -7.51
N ARG A 106 0.09 -2.78 -7.54
CA ARG A 106 0.97 -1.75 -6.97
C ARG A 106 0.79 -0.39 -7.65
N ARG A 107 0.84 -0.34 -8.99
CA ARG A 107 0.64 0.90 -9.77
C ARG A 107 -0.74 1.48 -9.52
N ARG A 108 -1.77 0.63 -9.36
CA ARG A 108 -3.12 1.06 -9.00
C ARG A 108 -3.12 1.80 -7.65
N VAL A 109 -2.53 1.23 -6.61
CA VAL A 109 -2.43 1.89 -5.29
C VAL A 109 -1.60 3.17 -5.37
N GLN A 110 -0.45 3.12 -6.04
CA GLN A 110 0.44 4.26 -6.22
C GLN A 110 -0.24 5.42 -6.96
N SER A 111 -1.09 5.13 -7.94
CA SER A 111 -1.82 6.15 -8.71
C SER A 111 -2.72 7.02 -7.83
N VAL A 112 -3.30 6.46 -6.77
CA VAL A 112 -4.13 7.22 -5.82
C VAL A 112 -3.31 8.28 -5.10
N PHE A 113 -2.07 7.96 -4.70
CA PHE A 113 -1.18 8.93 -4.05
C PHE A 113 -0.66 10.00 -5.01
N HIS A 114 -0.40 9.61 -6.26
CA HIS A 114 -0.08 10.56 -7.31
C HIS A 114 -1.24 11.54 -7.56
N GLU A 115 -2.47 11.03 -7.65
CA GLU A 115 -3.69 11.83 -7.82
C GLU A 115 -4.00 12.70 -6.59
N ALA A 116 -3.71 12.21 -5.39
CA ALA A 116 -3.87 12.98 -4.14
C ALA A 116 -3.06 14.29 -4.18
N VAL A 117 -1.89 14.27 -4.82
CA VAL A 117 -1.03 15.44 -5.01
C VAL A 117 -1.41 16.23 -6.27
N GLY A 118 -1.50 15.56 -7.41
CA GLY A 118 -1.64 16.21 -8.72
C GLY A 118 -2.98 16.92 -8.92
N ALA A 119 -4.06 16.41 -8.32
CA ALA A 119 -5.39 17.02 -8.37
C ALA A 119 -5.71 17.92 -7.15
N ALA A 120 -4.71 18.20 -6.30
CA ALA A 120 -4.89 19.07 -5.14
C ALA A 120 -5.03 20.55 -5.54
N ARG A 121 -5.76 21.32 -4.72
CA ARG A 121 -5.88 22.78 -4.90
C ARG A 121 -4.56 23.52 -4.72
N ASP A 122 -3.69 23.01 -3.86
CA ASP A 122 -2.34 23.50 -3.60
C ASP A 122 -1.28 22.55 -4.17
N ALA A 123 -1.56 21.94 -5.33
CA ALA A 123 -0.63 21.07 -6.02
C ALA A 123 0.71 21.81 -6.27
N PRO A 124 1.85 21.15 -6.01
CA PRO A 124 3.15 21.73 -6.31
C PRO A 124 3.39 21.78 -7.82
N LYS A 125 4.56 22.30 -8.22
CA LYS A 125 4.97 22.31 -9.62
C LYS A 125 4.95 20.89 -10.22
N PRO A 126 4.65 20.73 -11.52
CA PRO A 126 4.54 19.42 -12.16
C PRO A 126 5.75 18.49 -11.97
N ASP A 127 6.97 19.06 -11.89
CA ASP A 127 8.21 18.31 -11.66
C ASP A 127 8.33 17.73 -10.24
N VAL A 128 7.53 18.22 -9.29
CA VAL A 128 7.49 17.75 -7.89
C VAL A 128 6.32 16.82 -7.63
N VAL A 129 5.23 16.90 -8.42
CA VAL A 129 4.02 16.07 -8.22
C VAL A 129 4.34 14.58 -8.22
N GLY A 130 5.05 14.10 -9.25
CA GLY A 130 5.43 12.70 -9.37
C GLY A 130 6.31 12.20 -8.21
N PRO A 131 7.44 12.86 -7.93
CA PRO A 131 8.30 12.57 -6.78
C PRO A 131 7.56 12.57 -5.44
N LEU A 132 6.76 13.60 -5.16
CA LEU A 132 6.02 13.70 -3.90
C LEU A 132 5.00 12.57 -3.77
N GLY A 133 4.24 12.26 -4.83
CA GLY A 133 3.29 11.15 -4.81
C GLY A 133 3.95 9.79 -4.51
N ARG A 134 5.15 9.54 -5.06
CA ARG A 134 5.92 8.31 -4.77
C ARG A 134 6.44 8.25 -3.34
N LEU A 135 6.98 9.36 -2.82
CA LEU A 135 7.41 9.42 -1.42
C LEU A 135 6.23 9.24 -0.45
N LEU A 136 5.05 9.78 -0.77
CA LEU A 136 3.84 9.57 0.02
C LEU A 136 3.36 8.11 -0.02
N TYR A 137 3.46 7.45 -1.18
CA TYR A 137 3.24 6.00 -1.26
C TYR A 137 4.23 5.22 -0.37
N LEU A 138 5.51 5.62 -0.31
CA LEU A 138 6.48 4.99 0.59
C LEU A 138 6.11 5.19 2.07
N VAL A 139 5.68 6.40 2.45
CA VAL A 139 5.17 6.67 3.80
C VAL A 139 3.96 5.77 4.10
N HIS A 140 3.05 5.59 3.15
CA HIS A 140 1.91 4.67 3.27
C HIS A 140 2.37 3.23 3.53
N LEU A 141 3.34 2.71 2.78
CA LEU A 141 3.88 1.36 3.01
C LEU A 141 4.51 1.22 4.40
N ALA A 142 5.26 2.23 4.85
CA ALA A 142 5.85 2.22 6.19
C ALA A 142 4.76 2.22 7.29
N VAL A 143 3.69 2.99 7.10
CA VAL A 143 2.54 3.00 8.02
C VAL A 143 1.80 1.66 8.00
N LEU A 144 1.62 1.03 6.83
CA LEU A 144 1.01 -0.29 6.74
C LEU A 144 1.83 -1.34 7.48
N LEU A 145 3.15 -1.35 7.29
CA LEU A 145 4.04 -2.26 8.01
C LEU A 145 3.95 -2.02 9.52
N TRP A 146 4.00 -0.76 9.96
CA TRP A 146 3.80 -0.40 11.37
C TRP A 146 2.46 -0.92 11.89
N TRP A 147 1.37 -0.68 11.17
CA TRP A 147 0.02 -1.10 11.54
C TRP A 147 -0.14 -2.62 11.62
N LEU A 148 0.51 -3.37 10.73
CA LEU A 148 0.56 -4.84 10.80
C LEU A 148 1.34 -5.34 12.02
N LEU A 149 2.36 -4.59 12.46
CA LEU A 149 3.20 -4.92 13.62
C LEU A 149 2.70 -4.34 14.95
N ASP A 150 1.72 -3.43 14.93
CA ASP A 150 1.22 -2.74 16.11
C ASP A 150 0.52 -3.71 17.10
N LYS A 151 1.14 -3.93 18.26
CA LYS A 151 0.60 -4.79 19.34
C LYS A 151 -0.19 -4.00 20.38
N SER A 152 -0.31 -2.68 20.23
CA SER A 152 -1.01 -1.84 21.20
C SER A 152 -2.52 -2.13 21.21
N ALA A 153 -3.13 -2.02 22.39
CA ALA A 153 -4.57 -2.22 22.55
C ALA A 153 -5.35 -1.27 21.62
N ARG A 154 -6.24 -1.83 20.79
CA ARG A 154 -7.02 -1.11 19.77
C ARG A 154 -6.16 -0.26 18.81
N GLN A 155 -4.90 -0.65 18.58
CA GLN A 155 -3.99 0.03 17.64
C GLN A 155 -3.77 1.52 17.95
N ARG A 156 -3.74 1.86 19.25
CA ARG A 156 -3.49 3.23 19.72
C ARG A 156 -2.19 3.82 19.17
N ALA A 157 -1.15 2.99 18.99
CA ALA A 157 0.12 3.46 18.44
C ALA A 157 -0.02 3.87 16.96
N THR A 158 -0.76 3.11 16.15
CA THR A 158 -1.07 3.49 14.76
C THR A 158 -1.90 4.77 14.70
N THR A 159 -2.94 4.91 15.53
CA THR A 159 -3.74 6.15 15.58
C THR A 159 -2.87 7.36 15.96
N GLY A 160 -1.97 7.18 16.92
CA GLY A 160 -0.98 8.21 17.30
C GLY A 160 -0.03 8.55 16.15
N LEU A 161 0.46 7.56 15.42
CA LEU A 161 1.34 7.76 14.25
C LEU A 161 0.63 8.54 13.15
N VAL A 162 -0.61 8.19 12.80
CA VAL A 162 -1.39 8.92 11.79
C VAL A 162 -1.60 10.38 12.21
N THR A 163 -1.90 10.62 13.49
CA THR A 163 -2.03 11.97 14.06
C THR A 163 -0.72 12.75 13.97
N LEU A 164 0.42 12.10 14.23
CA LEU A 164 1.74 12.70 14.11
C LEU A 164 2.04 13.06 12.65
N ILE A 165 1.76 12.15 11.72
CA ILE A 165 1.91 12.37 10.27
C ILE A 165 1.09 13.59 9.84
N GLN A 166 -0.18 13.70 10.25
CA GLN A 166 -1.01 14.87 9.94
C GLN A 166 -0.36 16.19 10.36
N ARG A 167 0.26 16.24 11.55
CA ARG A 167 0.97 17.43 12.04
C ARG A 167 2.23 17.70 11.22
N THR A 168 3.03 16.68 10.95
CA THR A 168 4.25 16.78 10.15
C THR A 168 3.96 17.25 8.72
N LEU A 169 2.90 16.74 8.09
CA LEU A 169 2.46 17.17 6.76
C LEU A 169 2.04 18.64 6.72
N SER A 170 1.45 19.13 7.80
CA SER A 170 1.07 20.55 7.91
C SER A 170 2.31 21.45 7.91
N LEU A 171 3.38 21.03 8.60
CA LEU A 171 4.68 21.73 8.58
C LEU A 171 5.37 21.59 7.22
N ALA A 172 5.40 20.37 6.66
CA ALA A 172 6.00 20.09 5.36
C ALA A 172 5.35 20.90 4.24
N ALA A 173 4.04 21.11 4.29
CA ALA A 173 3.32 21.93 3.31
C ALA A 173 3.77 23.40 3.29
N LEU A 174 4.18 23.94 4.44
CA LEU A 174 4.74 25.31 4.51
C LEU A 174 6.15 25.38 3.92
N ALA A 175 6.92 24.31 4.05
CA ALA A 175 8.29 24.22 3.55
C ALA A 175 8.37 23.78 2.08
N LEU A 176 7.32 23.14 1.54
CA LEU A 176 7.28 22.59 0.17
C LEU A 176 7.61 23.60 -0.95
N PRO A 177 7.22 24.88 -0.87
CA PRO A 177 7.61 25.87 -1.88
C PRO A 177 9.11 26.19 -1.90
N LEU A 178 9.86 25.86 -0.84
CA LEU A 178 11.28 26.18 -0.72
C LEU A 178 12.12 25.32 -1.70
N PRO A 179 13.00 25.93 -2.51
CA PRO A 179 13.83 25.19 -3.48
C PRO A 179 14.65 24.03 -2.87
N PRO A 180 15.28 24.17 -1.68
CA PRO A 180 16.00 23.05 -1.06
C PRO A 180 15.12 21.85 -0.76
N VAL A 181 13.86 22.07 -0.35
CA VAL A 181 12.92 20.99 -0.04
C VAL A 181 12.51 20.25 -1.30
N GLN A 182 12.26 20.97 -2.39
CA GLN A 182 11.96 20.36 -3.70
C GLN A 182 13.15 19.56 -4.25
N MET A 183 14.38 20.00 -3.98
CA MET A 183 15.57 19.23 -4.31
C MET A 183 15.64 17.92 -3.51
N ILE A 184 15.43 17.97 -2.18
CA ILE A 184 15.41 16.78 -1.32
C ILE A 184 14.34 15.78 -1.79
N ILE A 185 13.13 16.25 -2.14
CA ILE A 185 12.05 15.41 -2.64
C ILE A 185 12.47 14.69 -3.93
N ARG A 186 13.07 15.41 -4.88
CA ARG A 186 13.53 14.84 -6.15
C ARG A 186 14.69 13.86 -5.96
N SER A 187 15.65 14.18 -5.09
CA SER A 187 16.76 13.29 -4.76
C SER A 187 16.29 12.00 -4.08
N GLY A 188 15.40 12.13 -3.09
CA GLY A 188 14.81 10.97 -2.40
C GLY A 188 14.01 10.09 -3.34
N ASP A 189 13.29 10.69 -4.28
CA ASP A 189 12.56 9.96 -5.31
C ASP A 189 13.48 9.17 -6.26
N THR A 190 14.63 9.73 -6.66
CA THR A 190 15.62 8.99 -7.45
C THR A 190 16.15 7.78 -6.71
N LEU A 191 16.52 7.93 -5.43
CA LEU A 191 16.97 6.81 -4.59
C LEU A 191 15.89 5.74 -4.42
N PHE A 192 14.64 6.17 -4.22
CA PHE A 192 13.50 5.26 -4.10
C PHE A 192 13.28 4.45 -5.39
N ARG A 193 13.37 5.12 -6.55
CA ARG A 193 13.25 4.43 -7.83
C ARG A 193 14.37 3.42 -8.03
N GLU A 194 15.62 3.81 -7.82
CA GLU A 194 16.78 2.93 -7.95
C GLU A 194 16.70 1.70 -7.02
N ALA A 195 16.23 1.86 -5.80
CA ALA A 195 16.19 0.78 -4.82
C ALA A 195 15.03 -0.22 -5.00
N LEU A 196 13.89 0.22 -5.55
CA LEU A 196 12.64 -0.55 -5.49
C LEU A 196 11.92 -0.73 -6.83
N PHE A 197 12.40 -0.07 -7.89
CA PHE A 197 11.93 -0.28 -9.25
C PHE A 197 13.14 -0.52 -10.15
N ASP A 198 13.03 -1.48 -11.08
CA ASP A 198 14.07 -1.74 -12.08
C ASP A 198 14.23 -0.60 -13.12
N ASP A 199 13.67 0.59 -12.83
CA ASP A 199 13.88 1.82 -13.59
C ASP A 199 15.21 2.47 -13.18
N ALA A 200 16.30 1.71 -13.24
CA ALA A 200 17.62 2.27 -13.40
C ALA A 200 17.73 2.72 -14.86
N GLY A 201 18.09 3.98 -15.06
CA GLY A 201 18.56 4.45 -16.37
C GLY A 201 19.82 3.71 -16.81
#